data_AF-A0A836NZE3-F1
#
_entry.id   AF-A0A836NZE3-F1
#
_cell.length_a   1.000
_cell.length_b   1.000
_cell.length_c   1.000
_cell.angle_alpha   90.00
_cell.angle_beta   90.00
_cell.angle_gamma   90.00
#
_symmetry.space_group_name_H-M   'P 1'
#
loop_
_entity.id
_entity.type
_entity.pdbx_description
1 polymer ?
#
loop_
_entity_poly.entity_id
_entity_poly.type
_entity_poly.pdbx_seq_one_letter_code
_entity_poly.pdbx_strand_id
1 'polypeptide(L)'
;SPTEYAKQHLPRFDTMPWTAPVFDDRSITADPMLICMSSLAGTDAQGKHKEASCTCMTEQGTAYDLDQPQCRTIAKRGPVYNPYRQQRENEQQPAQQQQAVQGGAAAPGLNGI
;
A
#
# COMPACT_ATOMS: atom_id res chain seq x y z
N SER A 1 13.72 31.35 -10.14
CA SER A 1 14.60 31.73 -9.01
C SER A 1 14.03 31.19 -7.68
N PRO A 2 14.79 31.13 -6.57
CA PRO A 2 14.22 30.79 -5.25
C PRO A 2 13.03 31.68 -4.86
N THR A 3 13.04 32.95 -5.26
CA THR A 3 11.95 33.89 -5.04
C THR A 3 10.69 33.55 -5.85
N GLU A 4 10.82 33.16 -7.11
CA GLU A 4 9.67 32.65 -7.89
C GLU A 4 9.10 31.37 -7.32
N TYR A 5 9.98 30.45 -6.90
CA TYR A 5 9.55 29.22 -6.25
C TYR A 5 8.70 29.52 -5.02
N ALA A 6 9.18 30.40 -4.14
CA ALA A 6 8.43 30.80 -2.95
C ALA A 6 7.08 31.43 -3.29
N LYS A 7 7.03 32.32 -4.30
CA LYS A 7 5.78 32.99 -4.73
C LYS A 7 4.74 32.00 -5.27
N GLN A 8 5.17 30.96 -5.99
CA GLN A 8 4.25 29.93 -6.50
C GLN A 8 3.65 29.05 -5.38
N HIS A 9 4.30 28.97 -4.23
CA HIS A 9 3.85 28.18 -3.07
C HIS A 9 3.02 28.99 -2.06
N LEU A 10 2.76 30.28 -2.32
CA LEU A 10 1.88 31.08 -1.49
C LEU A 10 0.41 30.75 -1.80
N PRO A 11 -0.40 30.35 -0.81
CA PRO A 11 -1.83 30.10 -1.00
C PRO A 11 -2.58 31.36 -1.42
N ARG A 12 -3.65 31.21 -2.19
CA ARG A 12 -4.59 32.32 -2.46
C ARG A 12 -5.50 32.60 -1.26
N PHE A 13 -5.76 31.57 -0.47
CA PHE A 13 -6.49 31.66 0.80
C PHE A 13 -5.64 31.04 1.90
N ASP A 14 -5.38 31.79 2.97
CA ASP A 14 -4.47 31.37 4.05
C ASP A 14 -4.85 30.04 4.72
N THR A 15 -6.15 29.74 4.80
CA THR A 15 -6.67 28.50 5.40
C THR A 15 -6.71 27.32 4.44
N MET A 16 -6.38 27.53 3.15
CA MET A 16 -6.49 26.54 2.10
C MET A 16 -5.17 26.41 1.32
N PRO A 17 -4.16 25.71 1.87
CA PRO A 17 -2.83 25.63 1.27
C PRO A 17 -2.81 25.05 -0.15
N TRP A 18 -3.81 24.22 -0.52
CA TRP A 18 -3.97 23.65 -1.87
C TRP A 18 -4.36 24.68 -2.94
N THR A 19 -4.60 25.94 -2.56
CA THR A 19 -4.98 27.01 -3.48
C THR A 19 -3.77 27.80 -4.02
N ALA A 20 -2.54 27.39 -3.71
CA ALA A 20 -1.34 28.03 -4.24
C ALA A 20 -1.19 27.82 -5.77
N PRO A 21 -0.65 28.80 -6.54
CA PRO A 21 -0.50 28.69 -7.99
C PRO A 21 0.26 27.47 -8.49
N VAL A 22 1.19 26.94 -7.68
CA VAL A 22 1.94 25.71 -8.01
C VAL A 22 1.03 24.49 -8.25
N PHE A 23 -0.23 24.53 -7.80
CA PHE A 23 -1.18 23.44 -7.94
C PHE A 23 -2.23 23.63 -9.05
N ASP A 24 -2.25 24.75 -9.78
CA ASP A 24 -3.32 25.06 -10.76
C ASP A 24 -3.39 24.06 -11.93
N ASP A 25 -2.24 23.78 -12.53
CA ASP A 25 -2.13 22.90 -13.71
C ASP A 25 -1.85 21.44 -13.32
N ARG A 26 -2.03 21.09 -12.03
CA ARG A 26 -1.93 19.69 -11.62
C ARG A 26 -3.15 18.95 -12.17
N SER A 27 -2.90 18.05 -13.11
CA SER A 27 -3.92 17.07 -13.52
C SER A 27 -4.41 16.32 -12.28
N ILE A 28 -5.74 16.15 -12.15
CA ILE A 28 -6.32 15.34 -11.08
C ILE A 28 -5.80 13.91 -11.23
N THR A 29 -4.79 13.54 -10.45
CA THR A 29 -4.29 12.17 -10.31
C THR A 29 -5.08 11.51 -9.18
N ALA A 30 -6.38 11.30 -9.39
CA ALA A 30 -7.26 10.72 -8.38
C ALA A 30 -7.53 9.23 -8.66
N ASP A 31 -6.46 8.43 -8.71
CA ASP A 31 -6.57 7.01 -8.37
C ASP A 31 -5.85 6.80 -7.02
N PRO A 32 -6.43 7.31 -5.92
CA PRO A 32 -5.75 7.30 -4.65
C PRO A 32 -5.45 5.88 -4.21
N MET A 33 -4.26 5.68 -3.65
CA MET A 33 -3.87 4.35 -3.25
C MET A 33 -4.75 3.86 -2.09
N LEU A 34 -5.20 2.61 -2.19
CA LEU A 34 -5.89 1.94 -1.11
C LEU A 34 -4.89 1.31 -0.15
N ILE A 35 -5.01 1.62 1.14
CA ILE A 35 -4.16 1.10 2.20
C ILE A 35 -5.03 0.27 3.13
N CYS A 36 -4.63 -0.97 3.38
CA CYS A 36 -5.35 -1.90 4.26
C CYS A 36 -4.49 -2.30 5.45
N MET A 37 -5.10 -2.37 6.62
CA MET A 37 -4.45 -2.76 7.87
C MET A 37 -5.22 -3.94 8.44
N SER A 38 -4.51 -5.03 8.74
CA SER A 38 -5.10 -6.22 9.36
C SER A 38 -4.44 -6.52 10.70
N SER A 39 -5.26 -6.80 11.71
CA SER A 39 -4.84 -7.32 13.00
C SER A 39 -5.31 -8.76 13.18
N LEU A 40 -4.48 -9.57 13.84
CA LEU A 40 -4.91 -10.87 14.35
C LEU A 40 -5.72 -10.68 15.64
N ALA A 41 -6.49 -11.70 16.01
CA ALA A 41 -7.13 -11.75 17.31
C ALA A 41 -6.06 -11.87 18.40
N GLY A 42 -6.29 -11.23 19.54
CA GLY A 42 -5.32 -11.24 20.63
C GLY A 42 -5.64 -10.24 21.73
N THR A 43 -4.76 -10.18 22.72
CA THR A 43 -4.84 -9.22 23.81
C THR A 43 -4.14 -7.92 23.40
N ASP A 44 -4.86 -6.81 23.46
CA ASP A 44 -4.30 -5.48 23.18
C ASP A 44 -3.40 -4.98 24.34
N ALA A 45 -2.77 -3.82 24.13
CA ALA A 45 -1.88 -3.21 25.11
C ALA A 45 -2.57 -2.85 26.44
N GLN A 46 -3.90 -2.87 26.47
CA GLN A 46 -4.74 -2.58 27.62
C GLN A 46 -5.24 -3.86 28.31
N GLY A 47 -4.76 -5.04 27.88
CA GLY A 47 -5.16 -6.32 28.45
C GLY A 47 -6.54 -6.81 28.01
N LYS A 48 -7.17 -6.16 27.00
CA LYS A 48 -8.48 -6.58 26.50
C LYS A 48 -8.34 -7.47 25.28
N HIS A 49 -9.19 -8.48 25.20
CA HIS A 49 -9.28 -9.32 24.02
C HIS A 49 -9.92 -8.55 22.86
N LYS A 50 -9.32 -8.65 21.69
CA LYS A 50 -9.78 -8.08 20.43
C LYS A 50 -9.86 -9.18 19.39
N GLU A 51 -10.97 -9.21 18.67
CA GLU A 51 -11.13 -10.08 17.52
C GLU A 51 -10.23 -9.64 16.36
N ALA A 52 -9.99 -10.57 15.42
CA ALA A 52 -9.27 -10.24 14.20
C ALA A 52 -10.05 -9.20 13.39
N SER A 53 -9.35 -8.20 12.87
CA SER A 53 -9.97 -7.12 12.11
C SER A 53 -9.16 -6.77 10.86
N CYS A 54 -9.83 -6.19 9.87
CA CYS A 54 -9.17 -5.64 8.69
C CYS A 54 -9.97 -4.44 8.18
N THR A 55 -9.28 -3.31 7.98
CA THR A 55 -9.88 -2.04 7.56
C THR A 55 -9.05 -1.44 6.44
N CYS A 56 -9.72 -0.86 5.43
CA CYS A 56 -9.06 -0.18 4.33
C CYS A 56 -9.50 1.28 4.22
N MET A 57 -8.57 2.14 3.81
CA MET A 57 -8.80 3.55 3.56
C MET A 57 -7.98 4.03 2.37
N THR A 58 -8.51 5.01 1.63
CA THR A 58 -7.71 5.74 0.64
C THR A 58 -6.73 6.68 1.33
N GLU A 59 -5.72 7.14 0.61
CA GLU A 59 -4.78 8.16 1.11
C GLU A 59 -5.47 9.45 1.61
N GLN A 60 -6.67 9.75 1.11
CA GLN A 60 -7.47 10.92 1.52
C GLN A 60 -8.39 10.60 2.71
N GLY A 61 -8.24 9.41 3.31
CA GLY A 61 -8.98 9.00 4.50
C GLY A 61 -10.41 8.53 4.23
N THR A 62 -10.76 8.22 2.98
CA THR A 62 -12.08 7.65 2.67
C THR A 62 -12.07 6.16 3.01
N ALA A 63 -12.98 5.72 3.87
CA ALA A 63 -13.14 4.30 4.19
C ALA A 63 -13.63 3.53 2.95
N TYR A 64 -13.07 2.34 2.73
CA TYR A 64 -13.45 1.48 1.61
C TYR A 64 -13.84 0.09 2.13
N ASP A 65 -15.02 -0.37 1.74
CA ASP A 65 -15.57 -1.64 2.18
C ASP A 65 -15.08 -2.78 1.27
N LEU A 66 -14.35 -3.73 1.85
CA LEU A 66 -13.86 -4.93 1.20
C LEU A 66 -14.18 -6.14 2.06
N ASP A 67 -14.38 -7.28 1.41
CA ASP A 67 -14.46 -8.54 2.14
C ASP A 67 -13.15 -8.82 2.89
N GLN A 68 -13.28 -9.47 4.05
CA GLN A 68 -12.16 -9.72 4.95
C GLN A 68 -10.99 -10.48 4.27
N PRO A 69 -11.21 -11.50 3.42
CA PRO A 69 -10.15 -12.14 2.64
C PRO A 69 -9.37 -11.19 1.71
N GLN A 70 -10.07 -10.36 0.93
CA GLN A 70 -9.41 -9.39 0.04
C GLN A 70 -8.64 -8.33 0.83
N CYS A 71 -9.27 -7.76 1.87
CA CYS A 71 -8.62 -6.79 2.75
C CYS A 71 -7.30 -7.35 3.32
N ARG A 72 -7.31 -8.58 3.83
CA ARG A 72 -6.11 -9.24 4.38
C ARG A 72 -5.05 -9.51 3.32
N THR A 73 -5.47 -9.77 2.08
CA THR A 73 -4.55 -9.98 0.96
C THR A 73 -3.81 -8.69 0.64
N ILE A 74 -4.52 -7.56 0.57
CA ILE A 74 -3.93 -6.24 0.35
C ILE A 74 -3.09 -5.82 1.56
N ALA A 75 -3.55 -6.05 2.79
CA ALA A 75 -2.77 -5.71 3.98
C ALA A 75 -1.44 -6.47 4.07
N LYS A 76 -1.36 -7.68 3.48
CA LYS A 76 -0.14 -8.51 3.48
C LYS A 76 0.75 -8.33 2.26
N ARG A 77 0.17 -8.05 1.09
CA ARG A 77 0.86 -8.07 -0.21
C ARG A 77 0.66 -6.80 -1.04
N GLY A 78 -0.04 -5.83 -0.48
CA GLY A 78 -0.30 -4.56 -1.14
C GLY A 78 0.98 -3.76 -1.37
N PRO A 79 0.91 -2.76 -2.24
CA PRO A 79 2.04 -1.88 -2.50
C PRO A 79 2.45 -1.14 -1.23
N VAL A 80 3.76 -0.89 -1.09
CA VAL A 80 4.27 0.00 -0.03
C VAL A 80 3.83 1.43 -0.33
N TYR A 81 3.38 2.14 0.72
CA TYR A 81 3.04 3.56 0.62
C TYR A 81 4.23 4.38 0.14
N ASN A 82 4.05 5.09 -0.97
CA ASN A 82 5.05 6.01 -1.52
C ASN A 82 4.35 7.23 -2.13
N PRO A 83 4.43 8.42 -1.48
CA PRO A 83 3.73 9.62 -1.91
C PRO A 83 4.30 10.25 -3.19
N TYR A 84 5.42 9.77 -3.70
CA TYR A 84 6.08 10.27 -4.91
C TYR A 84 5.93 9.32 -6.11
N ARG A 85 5.23 8.19 -5.97
CA ARG A 85 5.02 7.26 -7.08
C ARG A 85 4.19 7.90 -8.18
N GLN A 86 4.74 7.88 -9.40
CA GLN A 86 3.96 8.17 -10.59
C GLN A 86 3.19 6.88 -10.94
N GLN A 87 1.87 6.94 -10.98
CA GLN A 87 0.97 5.77 -11.16
C GLN A 87 1.29 4.90 -12.39
N ARG A 88 2.01 5.43 -13.38
CA ARG A 88 2.40 4.70 -14.61
C ARG A 88 3.33 3.50 -14.37
N GLU A 89 3.97 3.39 -13.21
CA GLU A 89 4.86 2.25 -12.90
C GLU A 89 4.10 0.95 -12.55
N ASN A 90 2.77 1.01 -12.34
CA ASN A 90 1.96 -0.16 -11.97
C ASN A 90 1.73 -1.15 -13.12
N GLU A 91 2.03 -0.82 -14.38
CA GLU A 91 1.90 -1.76 -15.50
C GLU A 91 3.11 -2.71 -15.64
N GLN A 92 4.20 -2.52 -14.88
CA GLN A 92 5.49 -3.16 -15.17
C GLN A 92 6.20 -3.83 -13.99
N GLN A 93 5.53 -4.15 -12.87
CA GLN A 93 6.13 -5.04 -11.87
C GLN A 93 5.70 -6.50 -12.11
N PRO A 94 6.52 -7.35 -12.76
CA PRO A 94 6.28 -8.77 -12.80
C PRO A 94 6.44 -9.37 -11.40
N ALA A 95 5.50 -10.26 -11.06
CA ALA A 95 5.49 -11.06 -9.84
C ALA A 95 6.79 -11.87 -9.67
N GLN A 96 7.76 -11.33 -8.94
CA GLN A 96 8.89 -12.11 -8.45
C GLN A 96 8.48 -12.84 -7.17
N GLN A 97 7.81 -13.99 -7.32
CA GLN A 97 7.80 -15.06 -6.31
C GLN A 97 7.20 -16.36 -6.86
N GLN A 98 8.07 -17.27 -7.30
CA GLN A 98 7.88 -18.73 -7.48
C GLN A 98 9.24 -19.28 -7.95
N GLN A 99 9.90 -20.33 -7.47
CA GLN A 99 9.73 -21.40 -6.47
C GLN A 99 11.12 -22.09 -6.36
N ALA A 100 11.52 -22.57 -5.17
CA ALA A 100 12.23 -23.84 -5.01
C ALA A 100 12.45 -24.15 -3.51
N VAL A 101 11.38 -24.59 -2.84
CA VAL A 101 11.49 -25.51 -1.70
C VAL A 101 10.69 -26.75 -2.08
N GLN A 102 11.37 -27.73 -2.67
CA GLN A 102 10.96 -29.13 -2.76
C GLN A 102 12.16 -29.90 -2.19
N GLY A 103 12.06 -30.56 -1.05
CA GLY A 103 11.11 -31.62 -0.77
C GLY A 103 11.84 -32.94 -1.03
N GLY A 104 12.25 -33.61 0.04
CA GLY A 104 13.19 -34.75 0.00
C GLY A 104 12.61 -36.08 -0.47
N ALA A 105 13.53 -37.05 -0.44
CA ALA A 105 13.40 -38.51 -0.53
C ALA A 105 13.37 -39.17 -1.92
N ALA A 106 14.48 -39.81 -2.27
CA ALA A 106 14.49 -41.12 -2.94
C ALA A 106 15.78 -41.86 -2.55
N ALA A 107 15.64 -43.01 -1.87
CA ALA A 107 16.72 -43.94 -1.54
C ALA A 107 17.19 -44.70 -2.80
N PRO A 108 18.49 -44.97 -2.99
CA PRO A 108 18.93 -45.86 -4.05
C PRO A 108 18.84 -47.33 -3.62
N GLY A 109 18.11 -48.10 -4.42
CA GLY A 109 17.98 -49.55 -4.30
C GLY A 109 19.22 -50.31 -4.78
N LEU A 110 19.36 -51.52 -4.24
CA LEU A 110 20.30 -52.57 -4.61
C LEU A 110 19.96 -53.19 -5.98
N ASN A 111 21.00 -53.44 -6.79
CA ASN A 111 21.22 -54.50 -7.81
C ASN A 111 22.33 -53.98 -8.76
N GLY A 112 23.43 -54.65 -9.12
CA GLY A 112 23.98 -55.97 -8.91
C GLY A 112 25.05 -56.17 -10.01
N ILE A 113 26.29 -56.52 -9.64
CA ILE A 113 27.29 -57.34 -10.36
C ILE A 113 28.21 -57.96 -9.30
#